data_AF-A0A9D4W7C3-F1
#
_entry.id   AF-A0A9D4W7C3-F1
#
_cell.length_a   1.000
_cell.length_b   1.000
_cell.length_c   1.000
_cell.angle_alpha   90.00
_cell.angle_beta   90.00
_cell.angle_gamma   90.00
#
_symmetry.space_group_name_H-M   'P 1'
#
loop_
_entity.id
_entity.type
_entity.pdbx_description
1 polymer ?
#
loop_
_entity_poly.entity_id
_entity_poly.type
_entity_poly.pdbx_seq_one_letter_code
_entity_poly.pdbx_strand_id
1 'polypeptide(L)'
;MDTPQEERKLFDHVTCNISASVDEVTIPGSLALDLIEQAEVEVERLDQLKASRMKEIAFKKQSELEEIFAHAHIEIDSDVAREKILALIDSGDIEPTELLADMDNQIAKAKEEALSQKDILDKVEKWMSACEEESWLEDYNRDENRYNASRGAHLNLKRAEKARILVNKIPALVETLVAKTRAWEDS
;
A
#
# COMPACT_ATOMS: atom_id res chain seq x y z
N MET A 1 -19.86 7.49 11.32
CA MET A 1 -21.05 6.77 10.84
C MET A 1 -21.96 7.77 10.18
N ASP A 2 -22.33 7.56 8.92
CA ASP A 2 -23.20 8.46 8.16
C ASP A 2 -24.68 8.23 8.51
N THR A 3 -25.00 8.25 9.80
CA THR A 3 -26.36 8.04 10.31
C THR A 3 -27.26 9.20 9.86
N PRO A 4 -28.43 8.94 9.24
CA PRO A 4 -29.36 9.98 8.79
C PRO A 4 -29.81 10.91 9.91
N GLN A 5 -30.13 12.17 9.58
CA GLN A 5 -30.54 13.16 10.59
C GLN A 5 -31.87 12.78 11.25
N GLU A 6 -32.76 12.08 10.55
CA GLU A 6 -34.03 11.58 11.09
C GLU A 6 -33.81 10.56 12.22
N GLU A 7 -32.85 9.64 12.04
CA GLU A 7 -32.48 8.67 13.06
C GLU A 7 -31.81 9.34 14.27
N ARG A 8 -30.97 10.36 14.05
CA ARG A 8 -30.32 11.11 15.14
C ARG A 8 -31.33 11.86 16.00
N LYS A 9 -32.33 12.50 15.37
CA LYS A 9 -33.37 13.30 16.06
C LYS A 9 -34.14 12.51 17.12
N LEU A 10 -34.26 11.19 16.95
CA LEU A 10 -34.93 10.33 17.93
C LEU A 10 -34.23 10.34 19.29
N PHE A 11 -32.93 10.64 19.34
CA PHE A 11 -32.11 10.64 20.56
C PHE A 11 -31.63 12.04 20.97
N ASP A 12 -32.17 13.11 20.38
CA ASP A 12 -31.83 14.51 20.75
C ASP A 12 -32.10 14.77 22.24
N HIS A 13 -33.15 14.16 22.79
CA HIS A 13 -33.53 14.26 24.20
C HIS A 13 -32.57 13.56 25.18
N VAL A 14 -31.75 12.63 24.68
CA VAL A 14 -30.67 11.97 25.45
C VAL A 14 -29.38 12.76 25.30
N THR A 15 -29.05 13.16 24.08
CA THR A 15 -27.78 13.85 23.76
C THR A 15 -27.72 15.27 24.29
N CYS A 16 -28.85 15.96 24.46
CA CYS A 16 -28.89 17.29 25.09
C CYS A 16 -28.40 17.28 26.55
N ASN A 17 -28.50 16.14 27.25
CA ASN A 17 -28.05 16.00 28.64
C ASN A 17 -26.53 15.87 28.77
N ILE A 18 -25.79 15.59 27.69
CA ILE A 18 -24.32 15.43 27.74
C ILE A 18 -23.62 16.70 28.24
N SER A 19 -24.18 17.86 27.93
CA SER A 19 -23.65 19.17 28.33
C SER A 19 -24.43 19.82 29.48
N ALA A 20 -25.49 19.17 29.98
CA ALA A 20 -26.33 19.70 31.04
C ALA A 20 -25.70 19.43 32.41
N SER A 21 -25.75 20.41 33.30
CA SER A 21 -25.45 20.20 34.72
C SER A 21 -26.59 19.45 35.42
N VAL A 22 -26.31 18.83 36.57
CA VAL A 22 -27.33 18.08 37.34
C VAL A 22 -28.57 18.93 37.66
N ASP A 23 -28.37 20.23 37.90
CA ASP A 23 -29.44 21.20 38.20
C ASP A 23 -30.24 21.63 36.96
N GLU A 24 -29.76 21.33 35.75
CA GLU A 24 -30.43 21.63 34.48
C GLU A 24 -31.33 20.48 34.01
N VAL A 25 -31.10 19.25 34.50
CA VAL A 25 -31.92 18.06 34.21
C VAL A 25 -33.15 18.03 35.13
N THR A 26 -34.02 19.03 34.97
CA THR A 26 -35.19 19.27 35.84
C THR A 26 -36.50 18.75 35.28
N ILE A 27 -36.52 18.36 33.99
CA ILE A 27 -37.72 17.89 33.30
C ILE A 27 -38.08 16.51 33.86
N PRO A 28 -39.28 16.32 34.46
CA PRO A 28 -39.72 15.01 34.93
C PRO A 28 -39.70 13.98 33.79
N GLY A 29 -39.04 12.84 34.02
CA GLY A 29 -38.89 11.79 33.02
C GLY A 29 -37.70 11.93 32.06
N SER A 30 -36.86 12.96 32.21
CA SER A 30 -35.62 13.14 31.42
C SER A 30 -34.58 12.03 31.56
N LEU A 31 -34.62 11.30 32.68
CA LEU A 31 -33.83 10.10 32.97
C LEU A 31 -34.74 8.93 33.38
N ALA A 32 -35.93 8.84 32.77
CA ALA A 32 -36.82 7.72 33.02
C ALA A 32 -36.14 6.40 32.60
N LEU A 33 -36.43 5.31 33.33
CA LEU A 33 -35.77 4.03 33.13
C LEU A 33 -35.96 3.48 31.71
N ASP A 34 -37.13 3.70 31.11
CA ASP A 34 -37.47 3.32 29.74
C ASP A 34 -36.61 4.06 28.70
N LEU A 35 -36.28 5.33 28.94
CA LEU A 35 -35.39 6.09 28.05
C LEU A 35 -33.94 5.62 28.16
N ILE A 36 -33.50 5.25 29.37
CA ILE A 36 -32.15 4.70 29.59
C ILE A 36 -32.04 3.34 28.90
N GLU A 37 -33.03 2.45 29.08
CA GLU A 37 -33.08 1.16 28.41
C GLU A 37 -33.09 1.31 26.89
N GLN A 38 -33.87 2.27 26.36
CA GLN A 38 -33.86 2.57 24.92
C GLN A 38 -32.48 3.05 24.43
N ALA A 39 -31.78 3.88 25.21
CA ALA A 39 -30.45 4.37 24.86
C ALA A 39 -29.40 3.24 24.90
N GLU A 40 -29.46 2.34 25.90
CA GLU A 40 -28.58 1.18 25.99
C GLU A 40 -28.73 0.25 24.79
N VAL A 41 -29.98 -0.06 24.39
CA VAL A 41 -30.26 -0.87 23.20
C VAL A 41 -29.74 -0.21 21.93
N GLU A 42 -29.88 1.12 21.80
CA GLU A 42 -29.36 1.83 20.62
C GLU A 42 -27.82 1.86 20.59
N VAL A 43 -27.15 2.00 21.74
CA VAL A 43 -25.68 1.91 21.83
C VAL A 43 -25.23 0.53 21.37
N GLU A 44 -25.84 -0.55 21.87
CA GLU A 44 -25.49 -1.91 21.44
C GLU A 44 -25.71 -2.11 19.93
N ARG A 45 -26.83 -1.61 19.39
CA ARG A 45 -27.11 -1.66 17.95
C ARG A 45 -26.05 -0.89 17.13
N LEU A 46 -25.63 0.28 17.61
CA LEU A 46 -24.60 1.09 16.96
C LEU A 46 -23.22 0.44 17.04
N ASP A 47 -22.88 -0.23 18.15
CA ASP A 47 -21.64 -0.98 18.29
C ASP A 47 -21.59 -2.17 17.31
N GLN A 48 -22.69 -2.92 17.19
CA GLN A 48 -22.81 -3.98 16.18
C GLN A 48 -22.68 -3.42 14.75
N LEU A 49 -23.28 -2.27 14.48
CA LEU A 49 -23.17 -1.60 13.18
C LEU A 49 -21.74 -1.11 12.91
N LYS A 50 -21.06 -0.56 13.92
CA LYS A 50 -19.64 -0.12 13.86
C LYS A 50 -18.75 -1.32 13.56
N ALA A 51 -18.91 -2.44 14.27
CA ALA A 51 -18.17 -3.67 14.05
C ALA A 51 -18.41 -4.23 12.63
N SER A 52 -19.67 -4.30 12.19
CA SER A 52 -20.02 -4.75 10.83
C SER A 52 -19.37 -3.89 9.74
N ARG A 53 -19.43 -2.56 9.89
CA ARG A 53 -18.76 -1.64 8.95
C ARG A 53 -17.25 -1.75 9.00
N MET A 54 -16.67 -1.94 10.18
CA MET A 54 -15.23 -2.15 10.30
C MET A 54 -14.79 -3.43 9.59
N LYS A 55 -15.51 -4.55 9.72
CA LYS A 55 -15.23 -5.80 8.99
C LYS A 55 -15.22 -5.57 7.48
N GLU A 56 -16.22 -4.86 6.96
CA GLU A 56 -16.31 -4.53 5.53
C GLU A 56 -15.08 -3.74 5.05
N ILE A 57 -14.68 -2.70 5.78
CA ILE A 57 -13.53 -1.87 5.41
C ILE A 57 -12.23 -2.66 5.53
N ALA A 58 -12.05 -3.41 6.62
CA ALA A 58 -10.87 -4.22 6.86
C ALA A 58 -10.70 -5.29 5.76
N PHE A 59 -11.77 -5.95 5.33
CA PHE A 59 -11.66 -6.91 4.23
C PHE A 59 -11.35 -6.29 2.88
N LYS A 60 -11.83 -5.07 2.61
CA LYS A 60 -11.43 -4.33 1.39
C LYS A 60 -9.93 -4.00 1.42
N LYS A 61 -9.43 -3.51 2.54
CA LYS A 61 -7.99 -3.24 2.75
C LYS A 61 -7.15 -4.52 2.64
N GLN A 62 -7.61 -5.60 3.24
CA GLN A 62 -6.95 -6.90 3.15
C GLN A 62 -6.89 -7.42 1.71
N SER A 63 -7.95 -7.23 0.93
CA SER A 63 -7.96 -7.60 -0.50
C SER A 63 -6.99 -6.75 -1.32
N GLU A 64 -6.88 -5.45 -1.04
CA GLU A 64 -5.90 -4.57 -1.69
C GLU A 64 -4.46 -5.02 -1.37
N LEU A 65 -4.21 -5.39 -0.12
CA LEU A 65 -2.91 -5.91 0.32
C LEU A 65 -2.58 -7.24 -0.40
N GLU A 66 -3.53 -8.16 -0.47
CA GLU A 66 -3.42 -9.43 -1.21
C GLU A 66 -3.11 -9.21 -2.70
N GLU A 67 -3.75 -8.21 -3.33
CA GLU A 67 -3.48 -7.87 -4.73
C GLU A 67 -2.04 -7.39 -4.93
N ILE A 68 -1.52 -6.54 -4.04
CA ILE A 68 -0.12 -6.06 -4.12
C ILE A 68 0.84 -7.24 -3.99
N PHE A 69 0.62 -8.13 -3.02
CA PHE A 69 1.47 -9.29 -2.81
C PHE A 69 1.43 -10.29 -3.97
N ALA A 70 0.26 -10.50 -4.58
CA ALA A 70 0.15 -11.32 -5.79
C ALA A 70 0.99 -10.76 -6.94
N HIS A 71 1.00 -9.43 -7.15
CA HIS A 71 1.86 -8.79 -8.15
C HIS A 71 3.35 -8.94 -7.82
N ALA A 72 3.69 -8.95 -6.54
CA ALA A 72 5.04 -9.21 -6.04
C ALA A 72 5.42 -10.72 -5.99
N HIS A 73 4.52 -11.62 -6.41
CA HIS A 73 4.69 -13.07 -6.35
C HIS A 73 4.96 -13.60 -4.91
N ILE A 74 4.37 -12.94 -3.91
CA ILE A 74 4.42 -13.35 -2.50
C ILE A 74 3.13 -14.12 -2.19
N GLU A 75 3.27 -15.36 -1.72
CA GLU A 75 2.15 -16.21 -1.34
C GLU A 75 1.72 -15.91 0.11
N ILE A 76 0.43 -15.67 0.31
CA ILE A 76 -0.17 -15.38 1.61
C ILE A 76 -1.39 -16.26 1.83
N ASP A 77 -1.50 -16.78 3.04
CA ASP A 77 -2.71 -17.45 3.51
C ASP A 77 -3.81 -16.43 3.80
N SER A 78 -4.64 -16.16 2.79
CA SER A 78 -5.75 -15.20 2.85
C SER A 78 -6.77 -15.57 3.92
N ASP A 79 -7.03 -16.86 4.10
CA ASP A 79 -8.01 -17.34 5.07
C ASP A 79 -7.52 -17.06 6.50
N VAL A 80 -6.26 -17.38 6.79
CA VAL A 80 -5.65 -17.07 8.09
C VAL A 80 -5.58 -15.56 8.35
N ALA A 81 -5.28 -14.74 7.33
CA ALA A 81 -5.26 -13.29 7.48
C ALA A 81 -6.65 -12.74 7.82
N ARG A 82 -7.69 -13.21 7.12
CA ARG A 82 -9.08 -12.81 7.36
C ARG A 82 -9.62 -13.28 8.71
N GLU A 83 -9.28 -14.51 9.13
CA GLU A 83 -9.62 -15.02 10.45
C GLU A 83 -9.00 -14.18 11.58
N LYS A 84 -7.74 -13.76 11.42
CA LYS A 84 -7.08 -12.86 12.39
C LYS A 84 -7.81 -11.52 12.48
N ILE A 85 -8.17 -10.91 11.36
CA ILE A 85 -8.92 -9.64 11.34
C ILE A 85 -10.26 -9.81 12.07
N LEU A 86 -10.99 -10.90 11.78
CA LEU A 86 -12.27 -11.18 12.44
C LEU A 86 -12.10 -11.33 13.95
N ALA A 87 -11.12 -12.11 14.39
CA ALA A 87 -10.85 -12.33 15.81
C ALA A 87 -10.53 -11.02 16.55
N LEU A 88 -9.72 -10.14 15.95
CA LEU A 88 -9.41 -8.83 16.52
C LEU A 88 -10.67 -7.95 16.64
N ILE A 89 -11.51 -7.92 15.62
CA ILE A 89 -12.75 -7.14 15.63
C ILE A 89 -13.75 -7.68 16.67
N ASP A 90 -13.93 -9.00 16.72
CA ASP A 90 -14.91 -9.64 17.60
C ASP A 90 -14.48 -9.66 19.07
N SER A 91 -13.18 -9.56 19.35
CA SER A 91 -12.66 -9.39 20.71
C SER A 91 -13.03 -8.03 21.33
N GLY A 92 -13.22 -7.00 20.50
CA GLY A 92 -13.41 -5.63 20.97
C GLY A 92 -12.18 -5.01 21.63
N ASP A 93 -11.03 -5.70 21.63
CA ASP A 93 -9.81 -5.28 22.34
C ASP A 93 -9.03 -4.17 21.62
N ILE A 94 -9.30 -3.95 20.33
CA ILE A 94 -8.63 -2.94 19.50
C ILE A 94 -9.62 -1.87 19.07
N GLU A 95 -9.20 -0.60 19.18
CA GLU A 95 -9.99 0.51 18.65
C GLU A 95 -10.04 0.42 17.11
N PRO A 96 -11.23 0.49 16.50
CA PRO A 96 -11.40 0.42 15.06
C PRO A 96 -10.51 1.35 14.23
N THR A 97 -10.25 2.56 14.71
CA THR A 97 -9.37 3.51 14.01
C THR A 97 -7.92 3.04 14.01
N GLU A 98 -7.46 2.38 15.08
CA GLU A 98 -6.11 1.84 15.19
C GLU A 98 -5.89 0.68 14.23
N LEU A 99 -6.82 -0.30 14.20
CA LEU A 99 -6.75 -1.42 13.26
C LEU A 99 -6.68 -0.94 11.81
N LEU A 100 -7.58 -0.02 11.42
CA LEU A 100 -7.62 0.47 10.05
C LEU A 100 -6.37 1.27 9.68
N ALA A 101 -5.80 2.03 10.62
CA ALA A 101 -4.55 2.75 10.42
C ALA A 101 -3.35 1.80 10.26
N ASP A 102 -3.29 0.72 11.04
CA ASP A 102 -2.26 -0.32 10.90
C ASP A 102 -2.34 -0.99 9.52
N MET A 103 -3.55 -1.37 9.09
CA MET A 103 -3.75 -1.91 7.74
C MET A 103 -3.34 -0.93 6.64
N ASP A 104 -3.64 0.37 6.80
CA ASP A 104 -3.19 1.41 5.86
C ASP A 104 -1.67 1.51 5.81
N ASN A 105 -0.99 1.40 6.95
CA ASN A 105 0.47 1.38 7.00
C ASN A 105 1.05 0.14 6.31
N GLN A 106 0.45 -1.04 6.52
CA GLN A 106 0.86 -2.27 5.83
C GLN A 106 0.72 -2.14 4.30
N ILE A 107 -0.41 -1.59 3.82
CA ILE A 107 -0.63 -1.33 2.40
C ILE A 107 0.40 -0.33 1.86
N ALA A 108 0.65 0.76 2.59
CA ALA A 108 1.65 1.75 2.18
C ALA A 108 3.05 1.15 2.07
N LYS A 109 3.46 0.34 3.05
CA LYS A 109 4.74 -0.38 3.03
C LYS A 109 4.84 -1.33 1.84
N ALA A 110 3.80 -2.15 1.62
CA ALA A 110 3.77 -3.10 0.51
C ALA A 110 3.86 -2.38 -0.86
N LYS A 111 3.21 -1.22 -1.02
CA LYS A 111 3.33 -0.39 -2.23
C LYS A 111 4.74 0.17 -2.40
N GLU A 112 5.37 0.65 -1.34
CA GLU A 112 6.73 1.17 -1.38
C GLU A 112 7.74 0.07 -1.76
N GLU A 113 7.63 -1.11 -1.15
CA GLU A 113 8.45 -2.28 -1.49
C GLU A 113 8.29 -2.70 -2.95
N ALA A 114 7.04 -2.78 -3.44
CA ALA A 114 6.76 -3.11 -4.84
C ALA A 114 7.35 -2.07 -5.82
N LEU A 115 7.30 -0.78 -5.48
CA LEU A 115 7.93 0.28 -6.27
C LEU A 115 9.46 0.19 -6.26
N SER A 116 10.04 -0.13 -5.10
CA SER A 116 11.49 -0.34 -4.95
C SER A 116 11.99 -1.51 -5.82
N GLN A 117 11.30 -2.66 -5.75
CA GLN A 117 11.61 -3.83 -6.58
C GLN A 117 11.52 -3.50 -8.07
N LYS A 118 10.47 -2.76 -8.49
CA LYS A 118 10.33 -2.33 -9.88
C LYS A 118 11.49 -1.45 -10.34
N ASP A 119 11.91 -0.46 -9.55
CA ASP A 119 13.05 0.39 -9.93
C ASP A 119 14.36 -0.39 -10.01
N ILE A 120 14.55 -1.42 -9.17
CA ILE A 120 15.69 -2.34 -9.28
C ILE A 120 15.62 -3.11 -10.60
N LEU A 121 14.47 -3.73 -10.93
CA LEU A 121 14.29 -4.49 -12.17
C LEU A 121 14.52 -3.62 -13.42
N ASP A 122 13.95 -2.41 -13.45
CA ASP A 122 14.15 -1.45 -14.56
C ASP A 122 15.63 -1.07 -14.73
N LYS A 123 16.40 -1.04 -13.65
CA LYS A 123 17.85 -0.77 -13.69
C LYS A 123 18.65 -2.00 -14.11
N VAL A 124 18.24 -3.19 -13.68
CA VAL A 124 18.84 -4.45 -14.12
C VAL A 124 18.66 -4.59 -15.62
N GLU A 125 17.46 -4.33 -16.16
CA GLU A 125 17.21 -4.37 -17.61
C GLU A 125 18.13 -3.40 -18.37
N LYS A 126 18.24 -2.14 -17.90
CA LYS A 126 19.16 -1.16 -18.49
C LYS A 126 20.62 -1.61 -18.43
N TRP A 127 21.02 -2.26 -17.35
CA TRP A 127 22.37 -2.77 -17.18
C TRP A 127 22.64 -3.93 -18.13
N MET A 128 21.71 -4.89 -18.25
CA MET A 128 21.81 -5.98 -19.22
C MET A 128 21.94 -5.45 -20.65
N SER A 129 21.09 -4.50 -21.06
CA SER A 129 21.20 -3.90 -22.41
C SER A 129 22.53 -3.16 -22.63
N ALA A 130 23.10 -2.53 -21.59
CA ALA A 130 24.41 -1.90 -21.69
C ALA A 130 25.53 -2.93 -21.86
N CYS A 131 25.46 -4.07 -21.16
CA CYS A 131 26.40 -5.19 -21.32
C CYS A 131 26.28 -5.85 -22.71
N GLU A 132 25.08 -5.93 -23.27
CA GLU A 132 24.88 -6.41 -24.65
C GLU A 132 25.54 -5.49 -25.69
N GLU A 133 25.39 -4.17 -25.54
CA GLU A 133 26.08 -3.18 -26.39
C GLU A 133 27.61 -3.20 -26.17
N GLU A 134 28.08 -3.47 -24.95
CA GLU A 134 29.50 -3.68 -24.65
C GLU A 134 30.06 -4.89 -25.42
N SER A 135 29.40 -6.04 -25.32
CA SER A 135 29.80 -7.26 -26.05
C SER A 135 29.81 -7.02 -27.55
N TRP A 136 28.79 -6.35 -28.08
CA TRP A 136 28.75 -6.00 -29.51
C TRP A 136 29.91 -5.07 -29.90
N LEU A 137 30.23 -4.09 -29.06
CA LEU A 137 31.34 -3.17 -29.29
C LEU A 137 32.71 -3.87 -29.24
N GLU A 138 32.89 -4.83 -28.34
CA GLU A 138 34.09 -5.67 -28.30
C GLU A 138 34.29 -6.44 -29.60
N ASP A 139 33.24 -7.12 -30.08
CA ASP A 139 33.27 -7.86 -31.34
C ASP A 139 33.56 -6.92 -32.52
N TYR A 140 32.91 -5.75 -32.56
CA TYR A 140 33.16 -4.73 -33.57
C TYR A 140 34.60 -4.19 -33.53
N ASN A 141 35.19 -4.09 -32.34
CA ASN A 141 36.58 -3.63 -32.20
C ASN A 141 37.61 -4.67 -32.65
N ARG A 142 37.27 -5.96 -32.60
CA ARG A 142 38.11 -7.07 -33.07
C ARG A 142 38.04 -7.30 -34.58
N ASP A 143 37.02 -6.76 -35.26
CA ASP A 143 36.88 -6.87 -36.72
C ASP A 143 37.93 -6.02 -37.46
N GLU A 144 38.87 -6.68 -38.16
CA GLU A 144 39.90 -6.04 -38.99
C GLU A 144 39.30 -5.26 -40.18
N ASN A 145 38.10 -5.65 -40.64
CA ASN A 145 37.42 -5.03 -41.77
C ASN A 145 36.50 -3.86 -41.37
N ARG A 146 36.46 -3.47 -40.08
CA ARG A 146 35.51 -2.47 -39.55
C ARG A 146 35.56 -1.09 -40.20
N TYR A 147 36.67 -0.76 -40.87
CA TYR A 147 36.88 0.51 -41.59
C TYR A 147 36.82 0.37 -43.11
N ASN A 148 36.42 -0.79 -43.65
CA ASN A 148 36.25 -0.93 -45.08
C ASN A 148 35.17 0.06 -45.58
N ALA A 149 35.35 0.59 -46.79
CA ALA A 149 34.41 1.53 -47.40
C ALA A 149 33.14 0.81 -47.93
N SER A 150 32.59 -0.11 -47.14
CA SER A 150 31.37 -0.84 -47.46
C SER A 150 30.13 0.01 -47.16
N ARG A 151 29.03 -0.29 -47.86
CA ARG A 151 27.74 0.35 -47.65
C ARG A 151 27.24 0.03 -46.23
N GLY A 152 27.23 1.03 -45.35
CA GLY A 152 26.75 0.91 -43.97
C GLY A 152 27.83 1.10 -42.88
N ALA A 153 29.12 1.20 -43.24
CA ALA A 153 30.21 1.37 -42.27
C ALA A 153 30.03 2.59 -41.34
N HIS A 154 29.53 3.70 -41.86
CA HIS A 154 29.25 4.90 -41.06
C HIS A 154 28.13 4.71 -40.01
N LEU A 155 27.17 3.81 -40.24
CA LEU A 155 26.12 3.49 -39.27
C LEU A 155 26.70 2.67 -38.11
N ASN A 156 27.54 1.68 -38.42
CA ASN A 156 28.25 0.90 -37.42
C ASN A 156 29.19 1.78 -36.59
N LEU A 157 29.91 2.70 -37.23
CA LEU A 157 30.75 3.67 -36.51
C LEU A 157 29.92 4.56 -35.58
N LYS A 158 28.75 5.03 -36.02
CA LYS A 158 27.82 5.81 -35.19
C LYS A 158 27.26 4.99 -34.02
N ARG A 159 26.95 3.71 -34.21
CA ARG A 159 26.53 2.80 -33.13
C ARG A 159 27.66 2.58 -32.14
N ALA A 160 28.89 2.33 -32.61
CA ALA A 160 30.06 2.15 -31.78
C ALA A 160 30.32 3.35 -30.87
N GLU A 161 30.15 4.58 -31.39
CA GLU A 161 30.30 5.77 -30.56
C GLU A 161 29.21 5.88 -29.48
N LYS A 162 27.96 5.53 -29.81
CA LYS A 162 26.88 5.45 -28.80
C LYS A 162 27.14 4.37 -27.76
N ALA A 163 27.59 3.20 -28.18
CA ALA A 163 27.92 2.08 -27.31
C ALA A 163 29.03 2.47 -26.31
N ARG A 164 30.09 3.15 -26.75
CA ARG A 164 31.15 3.65 -25.84
C ARG A 164 30.60 4.56 -24.75
N ILE A 165 29.67 5.46 -25.08
CA ILE A 165 29.03 6.33 -24.09
C ILE A 165 28.21 5.53 -23.06
N LEU A 166 27.54 4.46 -23.50
CA LEU A 166 26.79 3.57 -22.60
C LEU A 166 27.73 2.73 -21.72
N VAL A 167 28.78 2.14 -22.30
CA VAL A 167 29.80 1.35 -21.59
C VAL A 167 30.46 2.19 -20.50
N ASN A 168 30.83 3.44 -20.80
CA ASN A 168 31.40 4.36 -19.81
C ASN A 168 30.47 4.64 -18.62
N LYS A 169 29.16 4.37 -18.72
CA LYS A 169 28.18 4.54 -17.64
C LYS A 169 27.90 3.26 -16.85
N ILE A 170 28.38 2.09 -17.31
CA ILE A 170 28.16 0.80 -16.64
C ILE A 170 28.62 0.84 -15.17
N PRO A 171 29.81 1.36 -14.81
CA PRO A 171 30.23 1.38 -13.41
C PRO A 171 29.25 2.13 -12.49
N ALA A 172 28.80 3.31 -12.89
CA ALA A 172 27.85 4.09 -12.11
C ALA A 172 26.46 3.42 -12.00
N LEU A 173 26.05 2.70 -13.04
CA LEU A 173 24.81 1.93 -13.03
C LEU A 173 24.90 0.74 -12.07
N VAL A 174 26.03 0.03 -12.06
CA VAL A 174 26.33 -1.07 -11.12
C VAL A 174 26.37 -0.55 -9.68
N GLU A 175 27.06 0.56 -9.41
CA GLU A 175 27.08 1.17 -8.08
C GLU A 175 25.66 1.53 -7.58
N THR A 176 24.83 2.09 -8.47
CA THR A 176 23.44 2.41 -8.15
C THR A 176 22.61 1.16 -7.87
N LEU A 177 22.79 0.09 -8.66
CA LEU A 177 22.12 -1.19 -8.45
C LEU A 177 22.51 -1.79 -7.11
N VAL A 178 23.80 -1.87 -6.79
CA VAL A 178 24.29 -2.37 -5.50
C VAL A 178 23.70 -1.59 -4.33
N ALA A 179 23.68 -0.26 -4.41
CA ALA A 179 23.10 0.57 -3.37
C ALA A 179 21.60 0.30 -3.17
N LYS A 180 20.85 0.16 -4.26
CA LYS A 180 19.40 -0.09 -4.20
C LYS A 180 19.04 -1.49 -3.74
N THR A 181 19.78 -2.50 -4.19
CA THR A 181 19.59 -3.88 -3.74
C THR A 181 19.87 -4.00 -2.25
N ARG A 182 20.94 -3.39 -1.73
CA ARG A 182 21.21 -3.37 -0.28
C ARG A 182 20.09 -2.68 0.51
N ALA A 183 19.64 -1.52 0.04
CA ALA A 183 18.53 -0.82 0.69
C ALA A 183 17.23 -1.64 0.70
N TRP A 184 16.99 -2.46 -0.32
CA TRP A 184 15.85 -3.37 -0.40
C TRP A 184 16.03 -4.63 0.47
N GLU A 185 17.25 -5.13 0.63
CA GLU A 185 17.55 -6.25 1.55
C GLU A 185 17.39 -5.83 3.03
N ASP A 186 17.61 -4.55 3.33
CA ASP A 186 17.51 -3.98 4.69
C ASP A 186 16.10 -3.48 5.07
N SER A 187 15.10 -3.55 4.16
CA SER A 187 13.72 -3.04 4.34
C SER A 187 12.68 -4.10 4.73
#